data_AF-A0A9Q0FW28-F1
#
_entry.id   AF-A0A9Q0FW28-F1
#
_cell.length_a   1.000
_cell.length_b   1.000
_cell.length_c   1.000
_cell.angle_alpha   90.00
_cell.angle_beta   90.00
_cell.angle_gamma   90.00
#
_symmetry.space_group_name_H-M   'P 1'
#
loop_
_entity.id
_entity.type
_entity.pdbx_description
1 polymer ?
#
loop_
_entity_poly.entity_id
_entity_poly.type
_entity_poly.pdbx_seq_one_letter_code
_entity_poly.pdbx_strand_id
1 'polypeptide(L)'
;VDISSSKIATAILHIALGQVTTVTIDMGFVVEGQAEEELPERLIGAIRICQMEMSSATVIEGPPQAPVPPRGIGNSKVEHHSSGEDTDDDD
;
A
#
# COMPACT_ATOMS: atom_id res chain seq x y z
N VAL A 1 -7.86 1.94 3.01
CA VAL A 1 -6.97 2.10 1.83
C VAL A 1 -5.57 2.42 2.33
N ASP A 2 -4.56 1.59 2.04
CA ASP A 2 -3.16 1.82 2.44
C ASP A 2 -2.29 2.06 1.21
N ILE A 3 -1.79 3.30 1.08
CA ILE A 3 -0.97 3.75 -0.05
C ILE A 3 0.51 3.40 0.15
N SER A 4 0.94 3.15 1.39
CA SER A 4 2.35 2.93 1.74
C SER A 4 2.92 1.60 1.25
N SER A 5 2.05 0.63 0.97
CA SER A 5 2.40 -0.70 0.46
C SER A 5 2.82 -0.72 -1.03
N SER A 6 2.52 0.34 -1.78
CA SER A 6 2.86 0.43 -3.21
C SER A 6 4.29 0.93 -3.41
N LYS A 7 5.13 0.08 -3.99
CA LYS A 7 6.51 0.44 -4.38
C LYS A 7 6.57 1.69 -5.26
N ILE A 8 5.57 1.86 -6.14
CA ILE A 8 5.47 3.02 -7.02
C ILE A 8 5.14 4.26 -6.19
N ALA A 9 4.21 4.16 -5.24
CA ALA A 9 3.87 5.27 -4.35
C ALA A 9 5.07 5.70 -3.49
N THR A 10 5.83 4.75 -2.95
CA THR A 10 7.06 5.05 -2.19
C THR A 10 8.12 5.75 -3.05
N ALA A 11 8.30 5.30 -4.31
CA ALA A 11 9.27 5.92 -5.22
C ALA A 11 8.86 7.36 -5.59
N ILE A 12 7.59 7.57 -5.91
CA ILE A 12 7.05 8.91 -6.20
C ILE A 12 7.17 9.80 -4.97
N LEU A 13 6.87 9.29 -3.77
CA LEU A 13 7.01 10.02 -2.51
C LEU A 13 8.45 10.47 -2.29
N HIS A 14 9.44 9.59 -2.46
CA HIS A 14 10.85 9.99 -2.29
C HIS A 14 11.30 11.07 -3.28
N ILE A 15 10.87 10.98 -4.54
CA ILE A 15 11.20 11.99 -5.56
C ILE A 15 10.53 13.33 -5.20
N ALA A 16 9.26 13.29 -4.79
CA ALA A 16 8.54 14.48 -4.40
C ALA A 16 9.14 15.13 -3.15
N LEU A 17 9.42 14.36 -2.09
CA LEU A 17 9.98 14.89 -0.85
C LEU A 17 11.39 15.48 -1.01
N GLY A 18 12.17 15.01 -1.99
CA GLY A 18 13.48 15.59 -2.29
C GLY A 18 13.43 16.98 -2.95
N GLN A 19 12.26 17.41 -3.45
CA GLN A 19 12.11 18.65 -4.23
C GLN A 19 10.97 19.57 -3.73
N VAL A 20 10.03 19.04 -2.94
CA VAL A 20 8.86 19.76 -2.46
C VAL A 20 9.21 20.55 -1.20
N THR A 21 9.01 21.86 -1.24
CA THR A 21 9.21 22.77 -0.10
C THR A 21 7.96 22.93 0.75
N THR A 22 6.78 22.60 0.22
CA THR A 22 5.49 22.72 0.93
C THR A 22 4.53 21.61 0.54
N VAL A 23 3.97 20.91 1.51
CA VAL A 23 2.89 19.91 1.30
C VAL A 23 1.59 20.47 1.87
N THR A 24 0.49 20.31 1.13
CA THR A 24 -0.88 20.57 1.59
C THR A 24 -1.69 19.29 1.44
N ILE A 25 -2.45 18.91 2.47
CA ILE A 25 -3.25 17.69 2.49
C ILE A 25 -4.72 18.04 2.71
N ASP A 26 -5.59 17.51 1.85
CA ASP A 26 -7.05 17.60 1.99
C ASP A 26 -7.61 16.27 2.45
N MET A 27 -8.39 16.28 3.53
CA MET A 27 -9.07 15.08 4.04
C MET A 27 -10.56 15.36 4.19
N GLY A 28 -11.38 14.46 3.65
CA GLY A 28 -12.82 14.45 3.83
C GLY A 28 -13.24 13.37 4.83
N PHE A 29 -14.21 13.69 5.68
CA PHE A 29 -14.77 12.76 6.64
C PHE A 29 -16.20 12.40 6.26
N VAL A 30 -16.45 11.09 6.19
CA VAL A 30 -17.76 10.49 5.93
C VAL A 30 -18.09 9.53 7.06
N VAL A 31 -19.37 9.22 7.24
CA VAL A 31 -19.79 8.04 8.00
C VAL A 31 -19.89 6.89 7.00
N GLU A 32 -19.23 5.78 7.31
CA GLU A 32 -19.22 4.57 6.49
C GLU A 32 -20.61 3.93 6.48
N GLY A 33 -21.15 3.70 5.29
CA GLY A 33 -22.40 2.95 5.12
C GLY A 33 -22.18 1.46 5.36
N GLN A 34 -23.08 0.81 6.10
CA GLN A 34 -23.03 -0.63 6.39
C GLN A 34 -23.86 -1.46 5.41
N ALA A 35 -24.66 -0.82 4.56
CA ALA A 35 -25.50 -1.47 3.56
C ALA A 35 -25.68 -0.59 2.29
N GLU A 36 -26.06 -1.20 1.17
CA GLU A 36 -26.10 -0.55 -0.15
C GLU A 36 -27.11 0.61 -0.20
N GLU A 37 -28.21 0.50 0.56
CA GLU A 37 -29.22 1.55 0.67
C GLU A 37 -28.72 2.83 1.36
N GLU A 38 -27.60 2.75 2.08
CA GLU A 38 -26.98 3.89 2.77
C GLU A 38 -26.05 4.69 1.85
N LEU A 39 -25.83 4.23 0.61
CA LEU A 39 -25.01 4.90 -0.38
C LEU A 39 -25.78 5.98 -1.16
N PRO A 40 -25.12 7.10 -1.56
CA PRO A 40 -23.72 7.40 -1.31
C PRO A 40 -23.48 8.02 0.07
N GLU A 41 -22.33 7.71 0.65
CA GLU A 41 -21.83 8.33 1.89
C GLU A 41 -21.66 9.83 1.68
N ARG A 42 -22.28 10.63 2.55
CA ARG A 42 -22.25 12.10 2.44
C ARG A 42 -21.10 12.67 3.28
N LEU A 43 -20.36 13.60 2.68
CA LEU A 43 -19.30 14.33 3.37
C LEU A 43 -19.87 15.12 4.55
N ILE A 44 -19.38 14.84 5.75
CA ILE A 44 -19.78 15.51 6.99
C ILE A 44 -18.94 16.77 7.21
N GLY A 45 -17.69 16.72 6.75
CA GLY A 45 -16.79 17.85 6.80
C GLY A 45 -15.47 17.53 6.11
N ALA A 46 -14.63 18.55 5.98
CA ALA A 46 -13.28 18.41 5.45
C ALA A 46 -12.30 19.24 6.27
N ILE A 47 -11.06 18.80 6.29
CA ILE A 47 -9.94 19.55 6.84
C ILE A 47 -8.86 19.69 5.77
N ARG A 48 -8.24 20.86 5.73
CA ARG A 48 -7.02 21.12 4.98
C ARG A 48 -5.88 21.36 5.94
N ILE A 49 -4.80 20.60 5.78
CA ILE A 49 -3.54 20.82 6.48
C ILE A 49 -2.62 21.57 5.54
N CYS A 50 -2.27 22.80 5.89
CA CYS A 50 -1.37 23.67 5.12
C CYS A 50 0.02 23.70 5.74
N GLN A 51 1.03 24.04 4.92
CA GLN A 51 2.39 24.37 5.38
C GLN A 51 3.01 23.28 6.27
N MET A 52 2.80 22.01 5.91
CA MET A 52 3.37 20.89 6.66
C MET A 52 4.90 20.89 6.53
N GLU A 53 5.59 20.90 7.67
CA GLU A 53 7.05 20.88 7.72
C GLU A 53 7.54 19.43 7.77
N MET A 54 7.92 18.88 6.61
CA MET A 54 8.27 17.45 6.50
C MET A 54 9.49 17.05 7.36
N SER A 55 10.39 18.00 7.64
CA SER A 55 11.58 17.76 8.45
C SER A 55 11.31 17.52 9.95
N SER A 56 10.13 17.87 10.48
CA SER A 56 9.75 17.49 11.86
C SER A 56 9.08 16.13 11.97
N ALA A 57 8.86 15.42 10.86
CA ALA A 57 8.27 14.10 10.90
C ALA A 57 9.13 13.13 11.74
N THR A 58 8.49 12.38 12.63
CA THR A 58 9.13 11.33 13.44
C THR A 58 8.43 10.00 13.23
N VAL A 59 9.17 8.90 13.40
CA VAL A 59 8.60 7.56 13.34
C VAL A 59 7.84 7.30 14.64
N ILE A 60 6.55 7.05 14.53
CA ILE A 60 5.74 6.58 15.66
C ILE A 60 5.78 5.06 15.64
N GLU A 61 6.38 4.46 16.67
CA GLU A 61 6.31 3.00 16.84
C GLU A 61 4.85 2.59 17.10
N GLY A 62 4.36 1.67 16.27
CA GLY A 62 3.05 1.06 16.49
C GLY A 62 3.05 0.17 17.74
N PRO A 63 1.87 -0.31 18.19
CA PRO A 63 1.78 -1.31 19.24
C PRO A 63 2.73 -2.49 18.94
N PRO A 64 3.33 -3.14 19.94
CA PRO A 64 4.25 -4.25 19.74
C PRO A 64 3.60 -5.29 18.83
N GLN A 65 4.08 -5.39 17.59
CA GLN A 65 3.68 -6.49 16.73
C GLN A 65 4.27 -7.76 17.33
N ALA A 66 3.42 -8.77 17.55
CA ALA A 66 3.88 -10.08 17.99
C ALA A 66 5.03 -10.54 17.06
N PRO A 67 6.07 -11.22 17.59
CA PRO A 67 7.27 -11.55 16.83
C PRO A 67 6.88 -12.25 15.54
N VAL A 68 7.12 -11.61 14.40
CA VAL A 68 6.95 -12.25 13.10
C VAL A 68 8.04 -13.32 13.02
N PRO A 69 7.70 -14.61 12.93
CA PRO A 69 8.72 -15.65 12.85
C PRO A 69 9.59 -15.40 11.61
N PRO A 70 10.91 -15.64 11.67
CA PRO A 70 11.78 -15.43 10.54
C PRO A 70 11.28 -16.29 9.37
N ARG A 71 10.74 -15.63 8.33
CA ARG A 71 10.56 -16.26 7.02
C ARG A 71 11.97 -16.59 6.53
N GLY A 72 12.35 -17.86 6.66
CA GLY A 72 13.62 -18.37 6.15
C GLY A 72 13.80 -17.94 4.70
N ILE A 73 15.02 -17.56 4.35
CA ILE A 73 15.44 -17.32 2.97
C ILE A 73 15.42 -18.68 2.27
N GLY A 74 14.24 -19.05 1.76
CA GLY A 74 14.07 -20.14 0.82
C GLY A 74 14.58 -19.66 -0.52
N ASN A 75 15.66 -20.26 -1.01
CA ASN A 75 16.06 -20.21 -2.40
C ASN A 75 14.93 -20.78 -3.27
N SER A 76 14.23 -19.92 -4.00
CA SER A 76 13.29 -20.35 -5.04
C SER A 76 14.09 -21.05 -6.14
N LYS A 77 14.16 -22.38 -6.09
CA LYS A 77 14.65 -23.21 -7.20
C LYS A 77 13.63 -23.09 -8.34
N VAL A 78 14.00 -22.36 -9.39
CA VAL A 78 13.22 -22.25 -10.63
C VAL A 78 13.50 -23.52 -11.45
N GLU A 79 12.52 -24.41 -11.58
CA GLU A 79 12.63 -25.58 -12.45
C GLU A 79 12.36 -25.16 -13.90
N HIS A 80 13.34 -25.37 -14.77
CA HIS A 80 13.19 -25.16 -16.20
C HIS A 80 12.43 -26.32 -16.82
N HIS A 81 11.30 -25.97 -17.42
CA HIS A 81 10.50 -26.76 -18.34
C HIS A 81 11.40 -27.32 -19.45
N SER A 82 11.51 -28.63 -19.57
CA SER A 82 11.98 -29.28 -20.79
C SER A 82 10.77 -29.89 -21.47
N SER A 83 10.32 -29.21 -22.53
CA SER A 83 9.35 -29.70 -23.50
C SER A 83 10.00 -30.74 -24.42
N GLY A 84 9.23 -31.78 -24.75
CA GLY A 84 9.50 -32.77 -25.80
C GLY A 84 9.17 -34.16 -25.27
N GLU A 85 8.42 -35.03 -25.95
CA GLU A 85 7.71 -35.04 -27.24
C GLU A 85 6.79 -36.28 -27.14
N ASP A 86 5.63 -36.20 -27.79
CA ASP A 86 4.80 -37.25 -28.40
C ASP A 86 4.90 -38.71 -27.92
N THR A 87 3.75 -39.31 -27.59
CA THR A 87 3.03 -40.28 -28.46
C THR A 87 1.78 -40.78 -27.74
N ASP A 88 0.65 -40.66 -28.43
CA ASP A 88 -0.45 -41.63 -28.63
C ASP A 88 -0.72 -42.69 -27.54
N ASP A 89 -1.98 -42.81 -27.12
CA ASP A 89 -2.72 -44.06 -27.30
C ASP A 89 -4.22 -43.85 -27.01
N ASP A 90 -5.01 -44.36 -27.97
CA ASP A 90 -6.47 -44.43 -28.05
C ASP A 90 -7.11 -45.38 -26.99
N ASP A 91 -8.45 -45.30 -26.94
CA ASP A 91 -9.47 -46.12 -26.25
C ASP A 91 -10.06 -45.61 -24.91
#